data_AF-A0A940SSQ7-F1
#
_entry.id   AF-A0A940SSQ7-F1
#
_cell.length_a   1.000
_cell.length_b   1.000
_cell.length_c   1.000
_cell.angle_alpha   90.00
_cell.angle_beta   90.00
_cell.angle_gamma   90.00
#
_symmetry.space_group_name_H-M   'P 1'
#
loop_
_entity.id
_entity.type
_entity.pdbx_description
1 polymer ?
#
loop_
_entity_poly.entity_id
_entity_poly.type
_entity_poly.pdbx_seq_one_letter_code
_entity_poly.pdbx_strand_id
1 'polypeptide(L)'
;MNKIGIFFGAGAEIGYGLPSGGRFALDIFKMGKEADRDEFKEIIKGIDPSSQIARKWLPERYRSRSIYVFGKGNFDEIIASSLENRRELILSYLQTFDDKLSQIIKQTDGIDEARIRQTFEDMFQKKIGTFLYADQIQLNQKLTSESALFSSAFFSAYLYMLEKTANSGVRNIVLGLMELLVGSLGETLVNELNNELVKTDKPGLNVFNDLGSLFALNYGSLGNTGLDLALRPASTPLSDSSTIEDIFVEIGTRLLEDAYAQVLDYQALIDSHFRYLFQPKVQWAKFTRIAVFLYSVQRYIKEQVPADIPQEGFYHDLNQLANRFTLSSIGTSNYTNLLRKIVAEDLCSPQKIFHLNGHIDDLYDPYRNQIYHKQTDIDSSTQLTVPFLLTQSGVKPLTAVSMSERYVDYYRDLKKCQKIAIIGYGFNGDDGHINGIFRRLADEDNKQLHLFHYGHNPDGSDLPALYAEKLRLTKKENLIIHLIDDIRQVQGKNWTEVF
;
A
#
# COMPACT_ATOMS: atom_id res chain seq x y z
N MET A 1 23.01 -17.68 26.22
CA MET A 1 22.83 -16.76 25.07
C MET A 1 21.74 -15.76 25.40
N ASN A 2 21.88 -14.51 24.96
CA ASN A 2 20.82 -13.51 25.12
C ASN A 2 19.61 -13.89 24.24
N LYS A 3 18.40 -13.68 24.74
CA LYS A 3 17.16 -13.84 24.01
C LYS A 3 16.83 -12.58 23.23
N ILE A 4 16.56 -12.75 21.94
CA ILE A 4 16.18 -11.64 21.07
C ILE A 4 14.81 -11.91 20.46
N GLY A 5 14.07 -10.83 20.26
CA GLY A 5 12.81 -10.81 19.53
C GLY A 5 13.00 -10.06 18.22
N ILE A 6 12.35 -10.52 17.16
CA ILE A 6 12.48 -9.93 15.83
C ILE A 6 11.09 -9.64 15.27
N PHE A 7 10.96 -8.53 14.54
CA PHE A 7 9.78 -8.18 13.77
C PHE A 7 10.13 -7.80 12.34
N PHE A 8 9.43 -8.38 11.36
CA PHE A 8 9.57 -8.07 9.95
C PHE A 8 8.35 -7.36 9.39
N GLY A 9 8.59 -6.22 8.74
CA GLY A 9 7.63 -5.53 7.91
C GLY A 9 7.75 -5.88 6.43
N ALA A 10 6.88 -5.31 5.60
CA ALA A 10 6.86 -5.54 4.15
C ALA A 10 8.19 -5.14 3.48
N GLY A 11 8.89 -4.12 4.00
CA GLY A 11 10.19 -3.71 3.48
C GLY A 11 11.27 -4.79 3.56
N ALA A 12 11.12 -5.79 4.45
CA ALA A 12 12.05 -6.90 4.55
C ALA A 12 11.94 -7.89 3.38
N GLU A 13 10.84 -7.86 2.62
CA GLU A 13 10.61 -8.77 1.48
C GLU A 13 10.90 -8.15 0.11
N ILE A 14 11.18 -6.85 0.03
CA ILE A 14 11.52 -6.16 -1.23
C ILE A 14 12.76 -6.81 -1.87
N GLY A 15 13.77 -7.15 -1.07
CA GLY A 15 14.97 -7.84 -1.56
C GLY A 15 14.72 -9.27 -2.10
N TYR A 16 13.54 -9.83 -1.86
CA TYR A 16 13.09 -11.09 -2.45
C TYR A 16 12.22 -10.90 -3.69
N GLY A 17 12.13 -9.68 -4.22
CA GLY A 17 11.34 -9.38 -5.42
C GLY A 17 9.86 -9.12 -5.15
N LEU A 18 9.45 -8.98 -3.88
CA LEU A 18 8.06 -8.63 -3.56
C LEU A 18 7.81 -7.13 -3.76
N PRO A 19 6.63 -6.74 -4.28
CA PRO A 19 6.31 -5.35 -4.56
C PRO A 19 6.13 -4.53 -3.28
N SER A 20 6.27 -3.21 -3.40
CA SER A 20 5.83 -2.27 -2.36
C SER A 20 4.30 -2.33 -2.18
N GLY A 21 3.78 -1.92 -1.02
CA GLY A 21 2.34 -1.98 -0.74
C GLY A 21 1.47 -1.19 -1.73
N GLY A 22 2.01 -0.09 -2.25
CA GLY A 22 1.37 0.72 -3.27
C GLY A 22 1.29 0.05 -4.65
N ARG A 23 2.42 -0.52 -5.11
CA ARG A 23 2.46 -1.28 -6.36
C ARG A 23 1.59 -2.53 -6.27
N PHE A 24 1.60 -3.19 -5.11
CA PHE A 24 0.74 -4.32 -4.78
C PHE A 24 -0.76 -3.97 -4.96
N ALA A 25 -1.20 -2.81 -4.46
CA ALA A 25 -2.58 -2.35 -4.62
C ALA A 25 -2.94 -2.16 -6.11
N LEU A 26 -2.09 -1.45 -6.85
CA LEU A 26 -2.30 -1.16 -8.27
C LEU A 26 -2.39 -2.47 -9.09
N ASP A 27 -1.47 -3.40 -8.85
CA ASP A 27 -1.43 -4.67 -9.60
C ASP A 27 -2.69 -5.52 -9.35
N ILE A 28 -3.19 -5.59 -8.12
CA ILE A 28 -4.47 -6.28 -7.82
C ILE A 28 -5.65 -5.67 -8.59
N PHE A 29 -5.63 -4.36 -8.84
CA PHE A 29 -6.66 -3.70 -9.62
C PHE A 29 -6.51 -3.92 -11.12
N LYS A 30 -5.28 -4.13 -11.61
CA LYS A 30 -4.99 -4.49 -13.01
C LYS A 30 -5.38 -5.93 -13.35
N MET A 31 -5.30 -6.84 -12.38
CA MET A 31 -5.55 -8.25 -12.61
C MET A 31 -7.01 -8.55 -12.98
N GLY A 32 -7.17 -9.47 -13.93
CA GLY A 32 -8.46 -10.10 -14.21
C GLY A 32 -8.98 -10.84 -12.98
N LYS A 33 -10.29 -10.71 -12.71
CA LYS A 33 -10.98 -11.28 -11.55
C LYS A 33 -11.91 -12.44 -11.91
N GLU A 34 -11.91 -12.85 -13.17
CA GLU A 34 -12.77 -13.89 -13.71
C GLU A 34 -12.52 -15.24 -13.06
N ALA A 35 -11.24 -15.63 -12.92
CA ALA A 35 -10.85 -16.88 -12.27
C ALA A 35 -11.32 -16.92 -10.81
N ASP A 36 -11.05 -15.86 -10.04
CA ASP A 36 -11.43 -15.77 -8.62
C ASP A 36 -12.95 -15.75 -8.44
N ARG A 37 -13.67 -15.09 -9.35
CA ARG A 37 -15.13 -15.05 -9.36
C ARG A 37 -15.70 -16.45 -9.63
N ASP A 38 -15.13 -17.18 -10.58
CA ASP A 38 -15.62 -18.49 -10.98
C ASP A 38 -15.29 -19.53 -9.90
N GLU A 39 -14.10 -19.47 -9.28
CA GLU A 39 -13.76 -20.26 -8.10
C GLU A 39 -14.75 -20.01 -6.95
N PHE A 40 -14.99 -18.75 -6.61
CA PHE A 40 -15.94 -18.41 -5.55
C PHE A 40 -17.37 -18.88 -5.87
N LYS A 41 -17.77 -18.86 -7.14
CA LYS A 41 -19.07 -19.37 -7.59
C LYS A 41 -19.19 -20.88 -7.35
N GLU A 42 -18.13 -21.65 -7.58
CA GLU A 42 -18.14 -23.09 -7.30
C GLU A 42 -18.18 -23.38 -5.79
N ILE A 43 -17.45 -22.61 -4.96
CA ILE A 43 -17.55 -22.69 -3.50
C ILE A 43 -19.00 -22.49 -3.05
N ILE A 44 -19.65 -21.44 -3.55
CA ILE A 44 -21.06 -21.15 -3.23
C ILE A 44 -21.98 -22.30 -3.67
N LYS A 45 -21.80 -22.88 -4.86
CA LYS A 45 -22.63 -24.00 -5.33
C LYS A 45 -22.44 -25.27 -4.48
N GLY A 46 -21.23 -25.49 -3.97
CA GLY A 46 -20.88 -26.65 -3.15
C GLY A 46 -21.57 -26.71 -1.79
N ILE A 47 -22.11 -25.59 -1.31
CA ILE A 47 -22.82 -25.52 -0.02
C ILE A 47 -24.10 -26.37 -0.08
N ASP A 48 -24.29 -27.26 0.89
CA ASP A 48 -25.50 -28.07 1.03
C ASP A 48 -26.73 -27.16 1.30
N PRO A 49 -27.83 -27.24 0.51
CA PRO A 49 -29.03 -26.45 0.75
C PRO A 49 -29.73 -26.77 2.07
N SER A 50 -29.45 -27.95 2.65
CA SER A 50 -30.00 -28.37 3.93
C SER A 50 -29.26 -27.76 5.13
N SER A 51 -28.03 -27.28 4.91
CA SER A 51 -27.15 -26.73 5.94
C SER A 51 -27.72 -25.46 6.61
N GLN A 52 -27.24 -25.20 7.83
CA GLN A 52 -27.62 -24.00 8.58
C GLN A 52 -27.23 -22.71 7.85
N ILE A 53 -26.04 -22.68 7.24
CA ILE A 53 -25.54 -21.51 6.52
C ILE A 53 -26.45 -21.19 5.32
N ALA A 54 -26.84 -22.19 4.53
CA ALA A 54 -27.72 -22.01 3.38
C ALA A 54 -29.11 -21.51 3.78
N ARG A 55 -29.71 -22.09 4.84
CA ARG A 55 -31.09 -21.78 5.24
C ARG A 55 -31.23 -20.45 5.97
N LYS A 56 -30.28 -20.13 6.85
CA LYS A 56 -30.40 -18.94 7.70
C LYS A 56 -29.68 -17.73 7.10
N TRP A 57 -28.50 -17.92 6.51
CA TRP A 57 -27.54 -16.84 6.32
C TRP A 57 -27.39 -16.46 4.85
N LEU A 58 -27.43 -17.42 3.93
CA LEU A 58 -27.45 -17.10 2.50
C LEU A 58 -28.84 -16.62 2.03
N PRO A 59 -28.91 -15.82 0.95
CA PRO A 59 -30.18 -15.40 0.39
C PRO A 59 -30.89 -16.55 -0.36
N GLU A 60 -32.19 -16.40 -0.60
CA GLU A 60 -32.92 -17.35 -1.43
C GLU A 60 -32.32 -17.45 -2.84
N ARG A 61 -32.27 -18.69 -3.34
CA ARG A 61 -31.72 -19.03 -4.66
C ARG A 61 -30.27 -18.59 -4.84
N TYR A 62 -29.47 -18.53 -3.77
CA TYR A 62 -28.07 -18.07 -3.80
C TYR A 62 -27.24 -18.74 -4.91
N ARG A 63 -27.48 -20.02 -5.22
CA ARG A 63 -26.76 -20.77 -6.27
C ARG A 63 -26.93 -20.23 -7.69
N SER A 64 -28.02 -19.51 -7.96
CA SER A 64 -28.29 -18.93 -9.28
C SER A 64 -28.12 -17.41 -9.33
N ARG A 65 -27.74 -16.77 -8.21
CA ARG A 65 -27.49 -15.33 -8.18
C ARG A 65 -26.15 -14.99 -8.84
N SER A 66 -26.09 -13.81 -9.45
CA SER A 66 -24.85 -13.26 -9.99
C SER A 66 -23.82 -13.01 -8.89
N ILE A 67 -22.55 -13.30 -9.18
CA ILE A 67 -21.40 -12.94 -8.35
C ILE A 67 -20.87 -11.60 -8.86
N TYR A 68 -20.78 -10.62 -7.97
CA TYR A 68 -20.33 -9.27 -8.30
C TYR A 68 -18.86 -9.12 -7.92
N VAL A 69 -18.11 -8.38 -8.73
CA VAL A 69 -16.71 -8.01 -8.48
C VAL A 69 -16.58 -6.49 -8.42
N PHE A 70 -15.52 -5.98 -7.79
CA PHE A 70 -15.21 -4.55 -7.87
C PHE A 70 -14.88 -4.17 -9.31
N GLY A 71 -15.53 -3.12 -9.80
CA GLY A 71 -15.30 -2.57 -11.14
C GLY A 71 -14.89 -1.10 -11.08
N LYS A 72 -14.83 -0.45 -12.24
CA LYS A 72 -14.33 0.93 -12.38
C LYS A 72 -15.00 1.94 -11.44
N GLY A 73 -16.33 1.93 -11.36
CA GLY A 73 -17.08 2.85 -10.49
C GLY A 73 -16.90 2.62 -8.98
N ASN A 74 -16.16 1.59 -8.55
CA ASN A 74 -15.75 1.43 -7.16
C ASN A 74 -14.38 2.06 -6.87
N PHE A 75 -13.66 2.52 -7.91
CA PHE A 75 -12.36 3.17 -7.74
C PHE A 75 -12.49 4.63 -7.32
N ASP A 76 -13.60 5.30 -7.62
CA ASP A 76 -13.86 6.68 -7.18
C ASP A 76 -13.73 6.80 -5.65
N GLU A 77 -14.26 5.83 -4.90
CA GLU A 77 -14.15 5.78 -3.43
C GLU A 77 -12.70 5.61 -2.97
N ILE A 78 -11.89 4.85 -3.72
CA ILE A 78 -10.49 4.61 -3.43
C ILE A 78 -9.66 5.85 -3.74
N ILE A 79 -9.89 6.49 -4.90
CA ILE A 79 -9.22 7.75 -5.27
C ILE A 79 -9.53 8.82 -4.23
N ALA A 80 -10.81 9.00 -3.88
CA ALA A 80 -11.23 9.99 -2.90
C ALA A 80 -10.50 9.79 -1.56
N SER A 81 -10.55 8.56 -1.02
CA SER A 81 -9.87 8.23 0.23
C SER A 81 -8.34 8.35 0.14
N SER A 82 -7.76 8.01 -1.01
CA SER A 82 -6.31 8.11 -1.24
C SER A 82 -5.86 9.57 -1.30
N LEU A 83 -6.62 10.45 -1.98
CA LEU A 83 -6.34 11.88 -2.04
C LEU A 83 -6.53 12.53 -0.66
N GLU A 84 -7.60 12.21 0.06
CA GLU A 84 -7.84 12.71 1.42
C GLU A 84 -6.65 12.44 2.34
N ASN A 85 -6.15 11.21 2.36
CA ASN A 85 -5.10 10.78 3.30
C ASN A 85 -3.67 10.98 2.80
N ARG A 86 -3.44 11.03 1.49
CA ARG A 86 -2.09 11.00 0.87
C ARG A 86 -1.83 12.15 -0.12
N ARG A 87 -2.65 13.21 -0.13
CA ARG A 87 -2.43 14.41 -0.97
C ARG A 87 -1.02 14.98 -0.91
N GLU A 88 -0.40 15.07 0.27
CA GLU A 88 0.96 15.63 0.42
C GLU A 88 2.01 14.79 -0.32
N LEU A 89 1.81 13.47 -0.41
CA LEU A 89 2.68 12.59 -1.17
C LEU A 89 2.56 12.86 -2.68
N ILE A 90 1.36 13.16 -3.19
CA ILE A 90 1.17 13.54 -4.59
C ILE A 90 1.77 14.91 -4.86
N LEU A 91 1.54 15.89 -3.98
CA LEU A 91 2.07 17.24 -4.16
C LEU A 91 3.60 17.21 -4.19
N SER A 92 4.25 16.52 -3.25
CA SER A 92 5.71 16.35 -3.24
C SER A 92 6.22 15.55 -4.45
N TYR A 93 5.49 14.53 -4.89
CA TYR A 93 5.81 13.79 -6.11
C TYR A 93 5.80 14.70 -7.35
N LEU A 94 4.76 15.52 -7.51
CA LEU A 94 4.62 16.45 -8.63
C LEU A 94 5.58 17.65 -8.53
N GLN A 95 5.99 18.04 -7.33
CA GLN A 95 7.03 19.06 -7.15
C GLN A 95 8.41 18.60 -7.63
N THR A 96 8.69 17.29 -7.54
CA THR A 96 9.94 16.66 -7.99
C THR A 96 9.79 15.96 -9.35
N PHE A 97 8.89 16.46 -10.21
CA PHE A 97 8.49 15.82 -11.46
C PHE A 97 9.66 15.41 -12.37
N ASP A 98 10.61 16.31 -12.62
CA ASP A 98 11.75 16.03 -13.52
C ASP A 98 12.66 14.92 -12.95
N ASP A 99 12.87 14.88 -11.64
CA ASP A 99 13.66 13.85 -10.97
C ASP A 99 12.97 12.48 -11.08
N LYS A 100 11.65 12.44 -10.85
CA LYS A 100 10.84 11.23 -10.98
C LYS A 100 10.83 10.70 -12.41
N LEU A 101 10.62 11.58 -13.38
CA LEU A 101 10.65 11.20 -14.78
C LEU A 101 12.03 10.68 -15.20
N SER A 102 13.11 11.30 -14.72
CA SER A 102 14.48 10.84 -14.97
C SER A 102 14.76 9.46 -14.36
N GLN A 103 14.22 9.17 -13.17
CA GLN A 103 14.28 7.83 -12.56
C GLN A 103 13.56 6.79 -13.41
N ILE A 104 12.36 7.12 -13.92
CA ILE A 104 11.58 6.22 -14.77
C ILE A 104 12.27 5.96 -16.10
N ILE A 105 12.88 6.99 -16.73
CA ILE A 105 13.66 6.81 -17.96
C ILE A 105 14.80 5.81 -17.71
N LYS A 106 15.55 5.96 -16.62
CA LYS A 106 16.66 5.05 -16.28
C LYS A 106 16.23 3.60 -16.08
N GLN A 107 14.98 3.37 -15.71
CA GLN A 107 14.38 2.05 -15.51
C GLN A 107 13.65 1.52 -16.76
N THR A 108 13.56 2.32 -17.82
CA THR A 108 12.85 1.95 -19.05
C THR A 108 13.84 1.49 -20.10
N ASP A 109 13.79 0.20 -20.44
CA ASP A 109 14.63 -0.37 -21.49
C ASP A 109 14.32 0.23 -22.87
N GLY A 110 15.35 0.36 -23.70
CA GLY A 110 15.22 0.76 -25.10
C GLY A 110 15.17 2.28 -25.34
N ILE A 111 15.35 3.11 -24.31
CA ILE A 111 15.43 4.56 -24.44
C ILE A 111 16.35 5.16 -23.37
N ASP A 112 16.98 6.30 -23.65
CA ASP A 112 17.70 7.11 -22.66
C ASP A 112 17.31 8.59 -22.77
N GLU A 113 17.68 9.38 -21.75
CA GLU A 113 17.29 10.79 -21.69
C GLU A 113 17.88 11.62 -22.83
N ALA A 114 19.10 11.30 -23.27
CA ALA A 114 19.76 12.01 -24.37
C ALA A 114 18.98 11.81 -25.68
N ARG A 115 18.53 10.59 -25.95
CA ARG A 115 17.70 10.25 -27.10
C ARG A 115 16.35 10.97 -27.06
N ILE A 116 15.72 11.07 -25.90
CA ILE A 116 14.45 11.79 -25.73
C ILE A 116 14.64 13.27 -26.07
N ARG A 117 15.67 13.90 -25.51
CA ARG A 117 15.99 15.32 -25.75
C ARG A 117 16.31 15.57 -27.22
N GLN A 118 17.11 14.70 -27.85
CA GLN A 118 17.45 14.83 -29.27
C GLN A 118 16.23 14.68 -30.17
N THR A 119 15.42 13.64 -29.95
CA THR A 119 14.23 13.37 -30.79
C THR A 119 13.18 14.48 -30.64
N PHE A 120 13.05 15.05 -29.45
CA PHE A 120 12.23 16.24 -29.22
C PHE A 120 12.77 17.46 -29.97
N GLU A 121 14.08 17.72 -29.90
CA GLU A 121 14.72 18.83 -30.60
C GLU A 121 14.62 18.67 -32.12
N ASP A 122 14.79 17.45 -32.65
CA ASP A 122 14.65 17.17 -34.08
C ASP A 122 13.22 17.48 -34.58
N MET A 123 12.19 17.10 -33.82
CA MET A 123 10.80 17.33 -34.19
C MET A 123 10.39 18.80 -34.05
N PHE A 124 10.76 19.45 -32.94
CA PHE A 124 10.22 20.76 -32.55
C PHE A 124 11.19 21.92 -32.73
N GLN A 125 12.44 21.64 -33.10
CA GLN A 125 13.52 22.63 -33.24
C GLN A 125 13.72 23.46 -31.96
N LYS A 126 13.48 22.84 -30.80
CA LYS A 126 13.62 23.42 -29.46
C LYS A 126 14.17 22.40 -28.47
N LYS A 127 14.99 22.86 -27.53
CA LYS A 127 15.55 22.02 -26.46
C LYS A 127 14.65 22.00 -25.24
N ILE A 128 14.39 20.81 -24.69
CA ILE A 128 13.71 20.64 -23.41
C ILE A 128 14.47 21.43 -22.32
N GLY A 129 13.75 22.23 -21.54
CA GLY A 129 14.29 23.10 -20.50
C GLY A 129 14.68 24.52 -20.94
N THR A 130 14.65 24.83 -22.24
CA THR A 130 14.87 26.21 -22.74
C THR A 130 13.60 27.08 -22.74
N PHE A 131 12.45 26.47 -22.46
CA PHE A 131 11.17 27.14 -22.31
C PHE A 131 10.45 26.51 -21.12
N LEU A 132 9.77 27.34 -20.33
CA LEU A 132 8.97 26.93 -19.18
C LEU A 132 7.60 27.59 -19.26
N TYR A 133 6.58 26.91 -18.74
CA TYR A 133 5.21 27.44 -18.73
C TYR A 133 4.82 28.12 -17.41
N ALA A 134 5.72 28.19 -16.42
CA ALA A 134 5.49 28.81 -15.12
C ALA A 134 4.96 30.25 -15.20
N ASP A 135 5.48 31.05 -16.15
CA ASP A 135 5.06 32.45 -16.36
C ASP A 135 3.79 32.59 -17.22
N GLN A 136 3.39 31.52 -17.90
CA GLN A 136 2.25 31.53 -18.85
C GLN A 136 1.00 30.88 -18.27
N ILE A 137 1.16 29.97 -17.30
CA ILE A 137 0.08 29.23 -16.68
C ILE A 137 0.16 29.41 -15.16
N GLN A 138 -0.90 29.97 -14.60
CA GLN A 138 -1.05 30.14 -13.16
C GLN A 138 -2.31 29.43 -12.69
N LEU A 139 -2.19 28.71 -11.58
CA LEU A 139 -3.35 28.17 -10.88
C LEU A 139 -4.07 29.28 -10.13
N ASN A 140 -5.33 29.03 -9.78
CA ASN A 140 -6.06 29.95 -8.93
C ASN A 140 -5.36 30.06 -7.57
N GLN A 141 -5.11 31.29 -7.10
CA GLN A 141 -4.44 31.56 -5.82
C GLN A 141 -5.14 30.91 -4.60
N LYS A 142 -6.43 30.60 -4.71
CA LYS A 142 -7.17 29.85 -3.68
C LYS A 142 -6.74 28.39 -3.57
N LEU A 143 -6.17 27.81 -4.62
CA LEU A 143 -5.65 26.43 -4.61
C LEU A 143 -4.18 26.44 -4.20
N THR A 144 -3.38 27.29 -4.84
CA THR A 144 -1.97 27.50 -4.49
C THR A 144 -1.48 28.80 -5.10
N SER A 145 -0.53 29.44 -4.43
CA SER A 145 0.20 30.60 -4.94
C SER A 145 1.28 30.21 -5.96
N GLU A 146 1.82 29.00 -5.87
CA GLU A 146 2.88 28.50 -6.77
C GLU A 146 2.71 27.00 -7.07
N SER A 147 3.13 26.58 -8.26
CA SER A 147 3.20 25.16 -8.63
C SER A 147 4.50 24.89 -9.36
N ALA A 148 5.38 24.11 -8.72
CA ALA A 148 6.65 23.69 -9.30
C ALA A 148 6.46 22.84 -10.58
N LEU A 149 5.30 22.21 -10.76
CA LEU A 149 5.01 21.38 -11.94
C LEU A 149 5.09 22.20 -13.24
N PHE A 150 4.59 23.44 -13.27
CA PHE A 150 4.69 24.30 -14.46
C PHE A 150 6.11 24.86 -14.69
N SER A 151 6.98 24.74 -13.68
CA SER A 151 8.40 25.06 -13.76
C SER A 151 9.27 23.87 -14.16
N SER A 152 8.70 22.66 -14.28
CA SER A 152 9.42 21.48 -14.75
C SER A 152 9.73 21.56 -16.24
N ALA A 153 10.95 21.17 -16.61
CA ALA A 153 11.41 21.16 -17.98
C ALA A 153 10.65 20.12 -18.81
N PHE A 154 10.45 18.90 -18.28
CA PHE A 154 9.73 17.86 -19.00
C PHE A 154 8.23 18.11 -19.05
N PHE A 155 7.61 18.58 -17.96
CA PHE A 155 6.18 18.91 -17.99
C PHE A 155 5.89 20.05 -18.97
N SER A 156 6.77 21.05 -19.05
CA SER A 156 6.71 22.08 -20.09
C SER A 156 6.79 21.48 -21.49
N ALA A 157 7.64 20.47 -21.72
CA ALA A 157 7.72 19.76 -23.00
C ALA A 157 6.43 18.99 -23.35
N TYR A 158 5.76 18.37 -22.37
CA TYR A 158 4.42 17.77 -22.56
C TYR A 158 3.41 18.83 -23.04
N LEU A 159 3.36 19.99 -22.39
CA LEU A 159 2.46 21.08 -22.75
C LEU A 159 2.76 21.65 -24.15
N TYR A 160 4.04 21.84 -24.46
CA TYR A 160 4.46 22.34 -25.77
C TYR A 160 4.08 21.37 -26.89
N MET A 161 4.25 20.08 -26.68
CA MET A 161 3.82 19.07 -27.64
C MET A 161 2.30 19.11 -27.87
N LEU A 162 1.48 19.31 -26.82
CA LEU A 162 0.04 19.50 -26.98
C LEU A 162 -0.34 20.77 -27.75
N GLU A 163 0.48 21.81 -27.67
CA GLU A 163 0.29 23.03 -28.47
C GLU A 163 0.54 22.78 -29.96
N LYS A 164 1.42 21.81 -30.30
CA LYS A 164 1.88 21.56 -31.67
C LYS A 164 1.27 20.33 -32.32
N THR A 165 0.82 19.35 -31.55
CA THR A 165 0.27 18.08 -32.04
C THR A 165 -1.05 17.75 -31.35
N ALA A 166 -1.96 17.12 -32.09
CA ALA A 166 -3.26 16.70 -31.58
C ALA A 166 -3.22 15.27 -30.99
N ASN A 167 -2.12 14.91 -30.31
CA ASN A 167 -1.95 13.56 -29.79
C ASN A 167 -2.83 13.32 -28.56
N SER A 168 -3.82 12.42 -28.70
CA SER A 168 -4.77 12.11 -27.62
C SER A 168 -4.12 11.39 -26.44
N GLY A 169 -3.06 10.60 -26.67
CA GLY A 169 -2.32 9.91 -25.62
C GLY A 169 -1.62 10.89 -24.69
N VAL A 170 -0.81 11.80 -25.25
CA VAL A 170 -0.14 12.88 -24.51
C VAL A 170 -1.17 13.73 -23.76
N ARG A 171 -2.30 14.04 -24.41
CA ARG A 171 -3.38 14.83 -23.79
C ARG A 171 -3.92 14.13 -22.55
N ASN A 172 -4.14 12.82 -22.62
CA ASN A 172 -4.64 12.05 -21.49
C ASN A 172 -3.61 11.95 -20.35
N ILE A 173 -2.30 11.87 -20.65
CA ILE A 173 -1.25 11.95 -19.62
C ILE A 173 -1.33 13.28 -18.87
N VAL A 174 -1.32 14.40 -19.60
CA VAL A 174 -1.39 15.74 -18.99
C VAL A 174 -2.67 15.90 -18.18
N LEU A 175 -3.82 15.45 -18.70
CA LEU A 175 -5.08 15.46 -17.96
C LEU A 175 -4.99 14.63 -16.67
N GLY A 176 -4.44 13.41 -16.71
CA GLY A 176 -4.28 12.58 -15.51
C GLY A 176 -3.39 13.21 -14.44
N LEU A 177 -2.29 13.85 -14.85
CA LEU A 177 -1.41 14.58 -13.91
C LEU A 177 -2.10 15.81 -13.32
N MET A 178 -2.85 16.55 -14.14
CA MET A 178 -3.64 17.70 -13.69
C MET A 178 -4.78 17.29 -12.76
N GLU A 179 -5.44 16.16 -13.02
CA GLU A 179 -6.44 15.57 -12.13
C GLU A 179 -5.84 15.28 -10.75
N LEU A 180 -4.65 14.67 -10.67
CA LEU A 180 -3.95 14.42 -9.40
C LEU A 180 -3.57 15.72 -8.67
N LEU A 181 -3.04 16.71 -9.41
CA LEU A 181 -2.64 18.00 -8.84
C LEU A 181 -3.85 18.76 -8.27
N VAL A 182 -4.89 18.94 -9.10
CA VAL A 182 -6.09 19.70 -8.73
C VAL A 182 -6.88 18.97 -7.66
N GLY A 183 -6.94 17.63 -7.70
CA GLY A 183 -7.57 16.82 -6.66
C GLY A 183 -6.89 17.02 -5.32
N SER A 184 -5.56 16.96 -5.27
CA SER A 184 -4.78 17.12 -4.03
C SER A 184 -4.89 18.54 -3.44
N LEU A 185 -4.80 19.57 -4.29
CA LEU A 185 -4.96 20.96 -3.86
C LEU A 185 -6.41 21.28 -3.44
N GLY A 186 -7.38 20.78 -4.21
CA GLY A 186 -8.79 20.97 -3.92
C GLY A 186 -9.20 20.31 -2.60
N GLU A 187 -8.67 19.13 -2.31
CA GLU A 187 -8.93 18.42 -1.05
C GLU A 187 -8.33 19.15 0.14
N THR A 188 -7.16 19.78 -0.03
CA THR A 188 -6.57 20.68 0.99
C THR A 188 -7.50 21.86 1.27
N LEU A 189 -7.96 22.55 0.21
CA LEU A 189 -8.87 23.68 0.33
C LEU A 189 -10.21 23.28 0.97
N VAL A 190 -10.80 22.16 0.57
CA VAL A 190 -12.07 21.66 1.14
C VAL A 190 -11.91 21.31 2.61
N ASN A 191 -10.80 20.67 2.99
CA ASN A 191 -10.49 20.40 4.39
C ASN A 191 -10.32 21.67 5.21
N GLU A 192 -9.62 22.68 4.69
CA GLU A 192 -9.52 23.99 5.35
C GLU A 192 -10.90 24.64 5.53
N LEU A 193 -11.75 24.63 4.50
CA LEU A 193 -13.10 25.20 4.58
C LEU A 193 -14.00 24.47 5.58
N ASN A 194 -13.86 23.14 5.69
CA ASN A 194 -14.64 22.34 6.62
C ASN A 194 -14.13 22.46 8.08
N ASN A 195 -12.82 22.61 8.29
CA ASN A 195 -12.23 22.71 9.64
C ASN A 195 -12.17 24.15 10.18
N GLU A 196 -12.02 25.14 9.31
CA GLU A 196 -11.86 26.56 9.66
C GLU A 196 -12.99 27.43 9.07
N LEU A 197 -14.20 26.89 8.96
CA LEU A 197 -15.36 27.64 8.44
C LEU A 197 -15.53 29.00 9.14
N VAL A 198 -15.25 29.03 10.46
CA VAL A 198 -15.22 30.23 11.28
C VAL A 198 -13.86 30.31 11.98
N LYS A 199 -13.01 31.26 11.56
CA LYS A 199 -11.64 31.42 12.11
C LYS A 199 -11.59 31.91 13.56
N THR A 200 -12.65 32.57 14.03
CA THR A 200 -12.75 33.09 15.39
C THR A 200 -14.18 32.91 15.89
N ASP A 201 -14.37 32.07 16.91
CA ASP A 201 -15.67 31.88 17.54
C ASP A 201 -15.70 32.45 18.96
N LYS A 202 -16.89 32.80 19.42
CA LYS A 202 -17.13 33.27 20.80
C LYS A 202 -17.19 32.05 21.73
N PRO A 203 -16.39 32.00 22.82
CA PRO A 203 -16.43 30.90 23.77
C PRO A 203 -17.85 30.62 24.27
N GLY A 204 -18.32 29.38 24.10
CA GLY A 204 -19.65 28.90 24.51
C GLY A 204 -20.74 28.97 23.43
N LEU A 205 -20.45 29.52 22.24
CA LEU A 205 -21.34 29.44 21.09
C LEU A 205 -20.95 28.20 20.25
N ASN A 206 -21.78 27.15 20.24
CA ASN A 206 -21.49 25.90 19.53
C ASN A 206 -22.27 25.77 18.20
N VAL A 207 -22.93 26.83 17.73
CA VAL A 207 -23.86 26.78 16.58
C VAL A 207 -23.18 26.44 15.26
N PHE A 208 -21.87 26.71 15.15
CA PHE A 208 -21.09 26.46 13.93
C PHE A 208 -20.43 25.07 13.92
N ASN A 209 -20.40 24.35 15.05
CA ASN A 209 -19.79 23.01 15.12
C ASN A 209 -20.54 21.98 14.25
N ASP A 210 -21.84 22.18 14.06
CA ASP A 210 -22.69 21.30 13.24
C ASP A 210 -22.55 21.57 11.72
N LEU A 211 -21.75 22.57 11.32
CA LEU A 211 -21.48 22.92 9.92
C LEU A 211 -20.21 22.26 9.36
N GLY A 212 -19.59 21.33 10.10
CA GLY A 212 -18.53 20.49 9.56
C GLY A 212 -19.05 19.62 8.40
N SER A 213 -18.28 19.52 7.32
CA SER A 213 -18.59 18.72 6.12
C SER A 213 -19.64 19.30 5.15
N LEU A 214 -19.76 20.62 5.08
CA LEU A 214 -20.60 21.29 4.06
C LEU A 214 -20.03 21.18 2.64
N PHE A 215 -18.70 21.16 2.53
CA PHE A 215 -18.00 21.12 1.25
C PHE A 215 -17.45 19.72 0.99
N ALA A 216 -17.63 19.23 -0.23
CA ALA A 216 -17.07 17.96 -0.70
C ALA A 216 -16.66 18.08 -2.15
N LEU A 217 -15.55 17.46 -2.52
CA LEU A 217 -15.16 17.30 -3.91
C LEU A 217 -15.95 16.16 -4.56
N ASN A 218 -16.36 16.38 -5.82
CA ASN A 218 -16.94 15.32 -6.62
C ASN A 218 -15.84 14.63 -7.44
N TYR A 219 -15.42 13.46 -6.95
CA TYR A 219 -14.38 12.64 -7.58
C TYR A 219 -14.86 11.84 -8.80
N GLY A 220 -16.18 11.76 -9.04
CA GLY A 220 -16.74 11.01 -10.17
C GLY A 220 -16.34 11.53 -11.56
N SER A 221 -15.79 12.75 -11.65
CA SER A 221 -15.22 13.31 -12.88
C SER A 221 -13.71 13.60 -12.80
N LEU A 222 -13.06 13.38 -11.66
CA LEU A 222 -11.69 13.83 -11.38
C LEU A 222 -10.84 12.63 -10.99
N GLY A 223 -9.85 12.28 -11.81
CA GLY A 223 -8.96 11.13 -11.60
C GLY A 223 -9.29 9.89 -12.44
N ASN A 224 -10.37 9.94 -13.24
CA ASN A 224 -10.75 8.85 -14.13
C ASN A 224 -9.76 8.68 -15.28
N THR A 225 -9.24 9.77 -15.86
CA THR A 225 -8.32 9.69 -17.00
C THR A 225 -6.99 9.13 -16.54
N GLY A 226 -6.44 9.68 -15.45
CA GLY A 226 -5.18 9.23 -14.88
C GLY A 226 -5.21 7.77 -14.43
N LEU A 227 -6.25 7.38 -13.68
CA LEU A 227 -6.37 6.01 -13.19
C LEU A 227 -6.63 5.02 -14.33
N ASP A 228 -7.46 5.37 -15.31
CA ASP A 228 -7.70 4.50 -16.47
C ASP A 228 -6.43 4.26 -17.29
N LEU A 229 -5.50 5.20 -17.31
CA LEU A 229 -4.18 5.00 -17.91
C LEU A 229 -3.31 4.12 -17.02
N ALA A 230 -3.25 4.40 -15.72
CA ALA A 230 -2.45 3.64 -14.77
C ALA A 230 -2.90 2.18 -14.63
N LEU A 231 -4.18 1.86 -14.89
CA LEU A 231 -4.72 0.50 -14.86
C LEU A 231 -4.60 -0.25 -16.18
N ARG A 232 -4.09 0.39 -17.26
CA ARG A 232 -3.88 -0.32 -18.52
C ARG A 232 -2.78 -1.37 -18.38
N PRO A 233 -2.88 -2.48 -19.13
CA PRO A 233 -1.74 -3.37 -19.31
C PRO A 233 -0.58 -2.61 -19.96
N ALA A 234 0.65 -3.01 -19.65
CA ALA A 234 1.86 -2.39 -20.18
C ALA A 234 1.81 -2.29 -21.71
N SER A 235 2.21 -1.13 -22.26
CA SER A 235 2.25 -0.90 -23.70
C SER A 235 3.42 -1.64 -24.35
N THR A 236 3.50 -1.56 -25.68
CA THR A 236 4.60 -2.11 -26.48
C THR A 236 5.95 -1.54 -26.02
N PRO A 237 7.01 -2.36 -25.91
CA PRO A 237 8.34 -1.87 -25.53
C PRO A 237 8.82 -0.74 -26.44
N LEU A 238 9.48 0.26 -25.85
CA LEU A 238 10.13 1.32 -26.60
C LEU A 238 11.33 0.77 -27.38
N SER A 239 11.61 1.38 -28.51
CA SER A 239 12.76 1.07 -29.36
C SER A 239 13.34 2.34 -29.96
N ASP A 240 14.50 2.24 -30.61
CA ASP A 240 15.14 3.37 -31.30
C ASP A 240 14.25 4.01 -32.39
N SER A 241 13.28 3.24 -32.89
CA SER A 241 12.30 3.66 -33.92
C SER A 241 11.03 4.31 -33.35
N SER A 242 10.83 4.29 -32.03
CA SER A 242 9.67 4.90 -31.39
C SER A 242 9.64 6.41 -31.62
N THR A 243 8.45 6.94 -31.94
CA THR A 243 8.29 8.38 -32.13
C THR A 243 8.37 9.12 -30.79
N ILE A 244 8.63 10.43 -30.80
CA ILE A 244 8.62 11.22 -29.55
C ILE A 244 7.26 11.18 -28.85
N GLU A 245 6.17 11.06 -29.61
CA GLU A 245 4.83 10.94 -29.04
C GLU A 245 4.66 9.60 -28.32
N ASP A 246 5.09 8.49 -28.95
CA ASP A 246 5.05 7.17 -28.32
C ASP A 246 5.87 7.13 -27.03
N ILE A 247 7.07 7.72 -27.07
CA ILE A 247 7.97 7.85 -25.92
C ILE A 247 7.27 8.60 -24.78
N PHE A 248 6.69 9.78 -25.06
CA PHE A 248 6.03 10.58 -24.02
C PHE A 248 4.75 9.93 -23.49
N VAL A 249 4.01 9.19 -24.32
CA VAL A 249 2.85 8.42 -23.88
C VAL A 249 3.28 7.30 -22.94
N GLU A 250 4.30 6.53 -23.30
CA GLU A 250 4.75 5.39 -22.49
C GLU A 250 5.41 5.85 -21.18
N ILE A 251 6.35 6.79 -21.23
CA ILE A 251 6.98 7.36 -20.02
C ILE A 251 5.93 8.04 -19.14
N GLY A 252 4.99 8.77 -19.74
CA GLY A 252 3.88 9.41 -19.03
C GLY A 252 2.94 8.42 -18.36
N THR A 253 2.67 7.29 -19.01
CA THR A 253 1.85 6.21 -18.44
C THR A 253 2.56 5.58 -17.24
N ARG A 254 3.86 5.28 -17.35
CA ARG A 254 4.69 4.79 -16.23
C ARG A 254 4.76 5.77 -15.08
N LEU A 255 4.83 7.07 -15.37
CA LEU A 255 4.82 8.12 -14.36
C LEU A 255 3.50 8.18 -13.60
N LEU A 256 2.36 8.04 -14.30
CA LEU A 256 1.06 7.91 -13.67
C LEU A 256 0.97 6.63 -12.84
N GLU A 257 1.45 5.49 -13.35
CA GLU A 257 1.52 4.24 -12.58
C GLU A 257 2.30 4.40 -11.27
N ASP A 258 3.47 5.03 -11.32
CA ASP A 258 4.29 5.26 -10.12
C ASP A 258 3.60 6.22 -9.16
N ALA A 259 3.02 7.32 -9.67
CA ALA A 259 2.26 8.27 -8.84
C ALA A 259 1.05 7.62 -8.15
N TYR A 260 0.25 6.83 -8.88
CA TYR A 260 -0.89 6.10 -8.32
C TYR A 260 -0.43 5.00 -7.37
N ALA A 261 0.68 4.33 -7.62
CA ALA A 261 1.25 3.38 -6.68
C ALA A 261 1.60 4.04 -5.34
N GLN A 262 2.04 5.31 -5.30
CA GLN A 262 2.32 5.96 -4.01
C GLN A 262 1.05 6.18 -3.15
N VAL A 263 -0.12 6.30 -3.78
CA VAL A 263 -1.35 6.72 -3.09
C VAL A 263 -2.43 5.66 -2.98
N LEU A 264 -2.51 4.73 -3.92
CA LEU A 264 -3.55 3.71 -3.89
C LEU A 264 -3.33 2.80 -2.69
N ASP A 265 -4.38 2.69 -1.89
CA ASP A 265 -4.45 1.78 -0.77
C ASP A 265 -5.74 0.98 -0.84
N TYR A 266 -5.62 -0.36 -0.77
CA TYR A 266 -6.78 -1.24 -0.70
C TYR A 266 -7.35 -1.35 0.73
N GLN A 267 -6.70 -0.74 1.73
CA GLN A 267 -7.19 -0.66 3.10
C GLN A 267 -8.59 -0.08 3.18
N ALA A 268 -8.82 1.12 2.62
CA ALA A 268 -10.12 1.77 2.67
C ALA A 268 -11.22 0.89 2.04
N LEU A 269 -10.88 0.15 0.98
CA LEU A 269 -11.79 -0.77 0.32
C LEU A 269 -12.15 -1.96 1.23
N ILE A 270 -11.16 -2.57 1.87
CA ILE A 270 -11.39 -3.67 2.82
C ILE A 270 -12.18 -3.16 4.01
N ASP A 271 -11.76 -2.08 4.66
CA ASP A 271 -12.38 -1.55 5.88
C ASP A 271 -13.86 -1.19 5.66
N SER A 272 -14.18 -0.54 4.54
CA SER A 272 -15.56 -0.17 4.18
C SER A 272 -16.44 -1.37 3.83
N HIS A 273 -15.85 -2.49 3.38
CA HIS A 273 -16.59 -3.64 2.89
C HIS A 273 -16.54 -4.88 3.79
N PHE A 274 -15.62 -4.95 4.75
CA PHE A 274 -15.39 -6.13 5.58
C PHE A 274 -16.65 -6.58 6.32
N ARG A 275 -17.46 -5.62 6.82
CA ARG A 275 -18.74 -5.87 7.49
C ARG A 275 -19.75 -6.65 6.63
N TYR A 276 -19.63 -6.60 5.30
CA TYR A 276 -20.56 -7.29 4.41
C TYR A 276 -20.30 -8.80 4.34
N LEU A 277 -19.14 -9.28 4.81
CA LEU A 277 -18.88 -10.70 5.02
C LEU A 277 -19.92 -11.34 5.96
N PHE A 278 -20.49 -10.55 6.87
CA PHE A 278 -21.51 -11.01 7.82
C PHE A 278 -22.96 -10.86 7.31
N GLN A 279 -23.18 -10.24 6.15
CA GLN A 279 -24.52 -9.86 5.66
C GLN A 279 -24.85 -10.35 4.24
N PRO A 280 -24.50 -11.59 3.84
CA PRO A 280 -24.78 -12.09 2.49
C PRO A 280 -26.28 -12.09 2.13
N LYS A 281 -27.18 -12.30 3.11
CA LYS A 281 -28.64 -12.36 2.89
C LYS A 281 -29.21 -11.05 2.36
N VAL A 282 -28.75 -9.94 2.92
CA VAL A 282 -29.29 -8.59 2.66
C VAL A 282 -28.44 -7.86 1.61
N GLN A 283 -27.12 -8.03 1.67
CA GLN A 283 -26.15 -7.27 0.88
C GLN A 283 -25.33 -8.17 -0.05
N TRP A 284 -26.00 -9.04 -0.81
CA TRP A 284 -25.36 -10.05 -1.67
C TRP A 284 -24.29 -9.48 -2.62
N ALA A 285 -24.57 -8.35 -3.27
CA ALA A 285 -23.61 -7.73 -4.19
C ALA A 285 -22.34 -7.26 -3.47
N LYS A 286 -22.47 -6.63 -2.30
CA LYS A 286 -21.31 -6.16 -1.53
C LYS A 286 -20.53 -7.32 -0.90
N PHE A 287 -21.24 -8.33 -0.41
CA PHE A 287 -20.67 -9.59 0.08
C PHE A 287 -19.80 -10.28 -0.97
N THR A 288 -20.35 -10.52 -2.17
CA THR A 288 -19.61 -11.19 -3.26
C THR A 288 -18.40 -10.38 -3.72
N ARG A 289 -18.49 -9.04 -3.77
CA ARG A 289 -17.35 -8.16 -4.13
C ARG A 289 -16.16 -8.33 -3.20
N ILE A 290 -16.39 -8.21 -1.88
CA ILE A 290 -15.29 -8.32 -0.91
C ILE A 290 -14.74 -9.74 -0.84
N ALA A 291 -15.61 -10.77 -0.93
CA ALA A 291 -15.15 -12.15 -0.93
C ALA A 291 -14.23 -12.43 -2.13
N VAL A 292 -14.66 -12.11 -3.36
CA VAL A 292 -13.84 -12.31 -4.56
C VAL A 292 -12.57 -11.47 -4.50
N PHE A 293 -12.63 -10.24 -3.98
CA PHE A 293 -11.45 -9.41 -3.81
C PHE A 293 -10.38 -10.05 -2.92
N LEU A 294 -10.78 -10.64 -1.79
CA LEU A 294 -9.86 -11.35 -0.90
C LEU A 294 -9.21 -12.57 -1.59
N TYR A 295 -9.95 -13.28 -2.45
CA TYR A 295 -9.38 -14.34 -3.30
C TYR A 295 -8.38 -13.78 -4.31
N SER A 296 -8.70 -12.68 -5.00
CA SER A 296 -7.76 -12.02 -5.93
C SER A 296 -6.47 -11.59 -5.22
N VAL A 297 -6.56 -11.02 -4.02
CA VAL A 297 -5.39 -10.62 -3.23
C VAL A 297 -4.56 -11.85 -2.84
N GLN A 298 -5.21 -12.92 -2.37
CA GLN A 298 -4.53 -14.17 -2.02
C GLN A 298 -3.81 -14.79 -3.23
N ARG A 299 -4.48 -14.85 -4.38
CA ARG A 299 -3.88 -15.37 -5.61
C ARG A 299 -2.70 -14.54 -6.06
N TYR A 300 -2.83 -13.22 -6.05
CA TYR A 300 -1.72 -12.32 -6.39
C TYR A 300 -0.50 -12.54 -5.49
N ILE A 301 -0.67 -12.58 -4.16
CA ILE A 301 0.45 -12.85 -3.24
C ILE A 301 1.12 -14.18 -3.57
N LYS A 302 0.35 -15.24 -3.87
CA LYS A 302 0.90 -16.55 -4.25
C LYS A 302 1.70 -16.49 -5.56
N GLU A 303 1.24 -15.72 -6.54
CA GLU A 303 1.90 -15.52 -7.83
C GLU A 303 3.17 -14.66 -7.73
N GLN A 304 3.24 -13.73 -6.76
CA GLN A 304 4.41 -12.86 -6.55
C GLN A 304 5.57 -13.54 -5.83
N VAL A 305 5.34 -14.66 -5.12
CA VAL A 305 6.44 -15.38 -4.47
C VAL A 305 7.37 -15.95 -5.56
N PRO A 306 8.65 -15.54 -5.61
CA PRO A 306 9.56 -15.98 -6.66
C PRO A 306 9.77 -17.49 -6.61
N ALA A 307 9.88 -18.11 -7.79
CA ALA A 307 10.23 -19.52 -7.91
C ALA A 307 11.67 -19.76 -7.41
N ASP A 308 12.60 -18.88 -7.83
CA ASP A 308 14.00 -18.89 -7.40
C ASP A 308 14.18 -17.82 -6.32
N ILE A 309 14.19 -18.28 -5.06
CA ILE A 309 14.41 -17.39 -3.91
C ILE A 309 15.88 -16.92 -3.94
N PRO A 310 16.14 -15.60 -3.83
CA PRO A 310 17.51 -15.09 -3.70
C PRO A 310 18.28 -15.77 -2.55
N GLN A 311 19.57 -16.01 -2.76
CA GLN A 311 20.43 -16.73 -1.79
C GLN A 311 20.75 -15.92 -0.53
N GLU A 312 20.36 -14.66 -0.51
CA GLU A 312 20.66 -13.71 0.55
C GLU A 312 19.45 -12.83 0.85
N GLY A 313 19.36 -12.38 2.11
CA GLY A 313 18.31 -11.47 2.57
C GLY A 313 18.11 -11.53 4.08
N PHE A 314 17.22 -10.69 4.59
CA PHE A 314 16.98 -10.54 6.04
C PHE A 314 16.55 -11.83 6.76
N TYR A 315 15.90 -12.75 6.04
CA TYR A 315 15.49 -14.04 6.58
C TYR A 315 16.66 -15.03 6.62
N HIS A 316 17.59 -14.96 5.67
CA HIS A 316 18.83 -15.75 5.69
C HIS A 316 19.72 -15.34 6.87
N ASP A 317 19.75 -14.04 7.17
CA ASP A 317 20.52 -13.47 8.27
C ASP A 317 20.06 -13.99 9.66
N LEU A 318 18.84 -14.53 9.77
CA LEU A 318 18.37 -15.18 11.00
C LEU A 318 19.19 -16.41 11.36
N ASN A 319 19.67 -17.17 10.38
CA ASN A 319 20.50 -18.34 10.62
C ASN A 319 21.85 -17.94 11.25
N GLN A 320 22.40 -16.79 10.85
CA GLN A 320 23.61 -16.24 11.44
C GLN A 320 23.37 -15.75 12.88
N LEU A 321 22.23 -15.08 13.12
CA LEU A 321 21.85 -14.63 14.46
C LEU A 321 21.59 -15.80 15.41
N ALA A 322 21.02 -16.90 14.94
CA ALA A 322 20.75 -18.09 15.74
C ALA A 322 22.03 -18.72 16.33
N ASN A 323 23.17 -18.54 15.67
CA ASN A 323 24.47 -19.01 16.17
C ASN A 323 24.98 -18.18 17.37
N ARG A 324 24.47 -16.95 17.56
CA ARG A 324 24.94 -16.00 18.57
C ARG A 324 23.90 -15.75 19.67
N PHE A 325 22.63 -15.88 19.34
CA PHE A 325 21.50 -15.51 20.18
C PHE A 325 20.44 -16.60 20.21
N THR A 326 19.65 -16.60 21.28
CA THR A 326 18.44 -17.41 21.35
C THR A 326 17.29 -16.63 20.72
N LEU A 327 16.88 -17.00 19.50
CA LEU A 327 15.69 -16.45 18.85
C LEU A 327 14.43 -16.91 19.60
N SER A 328 13.80 -15.98 20.34
CA SER A 328 12.64 -16.29 21.18
C SER A 328 11.34 -16.23 20.38
N SER A 329 11.16 -15.16 19.60
CA SER A 329 9.98 -14.95 18.76
C SER A 329 10.32 -14.12 17.53
N ILE A 330 9.63 -14.43 16.44
CA ILE A 330 9.74 -13.80 15.13
C ILE A 330 8.32 -13.39 14.73
N GLY A 331 8.02 -12.11 14.81
CA GLY A 331 6.77 -11.55 14.32
C GLY A 331 6.92 -11.08 12.88
N THR A 332 5.85 -11.13 12.11
CA THR A 332 5.82 -10.57 10.76
C THR A 332 4.45 -9.98 10.43
N SER A 333 4.45 -8.85 9.71
CA SER A 333 3.25 -8.33 9.05
C SER A 333 3.05 -8.91 7.64
N ASN A 334 3.98 -9.73 7.17
CA ASN A 334 3.97 -10.26 5.80
C ASN A 334 3.12 -11.52 5.73
N TYR A 335 2.34 -11.63 4.65
CA TYR A 335 1.41 -12.74 4.44
C TYR A 335 2.13 -13.99 3.92
N THR A 336 3.30 -13.85 3.32
CA THR A 336 3.94 -14.94 2.57
C THR A 336 4.56 -16.00 3.46
N ASN A 337 4.78 -17.18 2.86
CA ASN A 337 5.52 -18.29 3.46
C ASN A 337 7.05 -18.16 3.32
N LEU A 338 7.58 -17.07 2.75
CA LEU A 338 9.01 -16.95 2.43
C LEU A 338 9.91 -17.17 3.66
N LEU A 339 9.54 -16.58 4.79
CA LEU A 339 10.27 -16.74 6.05
C LEU A 339 10.43 -18.21 6.43
N ARG A 340 9.37 -19.02 6.33
CA ARG A 340 9.42 -20.45 6.65
C ARG A 340 10.20 -21.28 5.63
N LYS A 341 10.23 -20.84 4.36
CA LYS A 341 10.99 -21.52 3.30
C LYS A 341 12.51 -21.31 3.43
N ILE A 342 12.93 -20.17 3.95
CA ILE A 342 14.34 -19.75 4.01
C ILE A 342 15.01 -20.16 5.33
N VAL A 343 14.29 -20.01 6.43
CA VAL A 343 14.85 -20.18 7.77
C VAL A 343 14.95 -21.68 8.11
N ALA A 344 16.02 -22.07 8.82
CA ALA A 344 16.23 -23.47 9.23
C ALA A 344 15.03 -24.06 10.01
N GLU A 345 14.76 -25.36 9.84
CA GLU A 345 13.56 -26.01 10.38
C GLU A 345 13.42 -25.88 11.92
N ASP A 346 14.52 -25.86 12.65
CA ASP A 346 14.59 -25.71 14.11
C ASP A 346 14.17 -24.31 14.61
N LEU A 347 14.28 -23.32 13.74
CA LEU A 347 13.79 -21.96 13.94
C LEU A 347 12.35 -21.78 13.44
N CYS A 348 11.86 -22.68 12.58
CA CYS A 348 10.52 -22.68 11.99
C CYS A 348 9.41 -23.25 12.88
N SER A 349 9.69 -23.57 14.15
CA SER A 349 8.66 -24.05 15.08
C SER A 349 7.44 -23.12 15.09
N PRO A 350 6.19 -23.64 14.96
CA PRO A 350 4.97 -22.83 14.95
C PRO A 350 4.84 -21.91 16.16
N GLN A 351 5.47 -22.26 17.29
CA GLN A 351 5.47 -21.47 18.52
C GLN A 351 6.38 -20.24 18.47
N LYS A 352 7.21 -20.09 17.43
CA LYS A 352 8.18 -18.98 17.31
C LYS A 352 7.80 -17.94 16.26
N ILE A 353 7.00 -18.30 15.24
CA ILE A 353 6.67 -17.41 14.12
C ILE A 353 5.21 -16.93 14.20
N PHE A 354 5.02 -15.62 14.30
CA PHE A 354 3.72 -14.98 14.48
C PHE A 354 3.36 -14.10 13.28
N HIS A 355 2.38 -14.52 12.47
CA HIS A 355 1.84 -13.72 11.38
C HIS A 355 0.71 -12.81 11.90
N LEU A 356 1.03 -11.55 12.16
CA LEU A 356 0.12 -10.62 12.85
C LEU A 356 -0.96 -10.07 11.91
N ASN A 357 -0.69 -9.97 10.61
CA ASN A 357 -1.69 -9.54 9.63
C ASN A 357 -2.47 -10.71 9.00
N GLY A 358 -2.22 -11.93 9.45
CA GLY A 358 -2.70 -13.14 8.79
C GLY A 358 -1.65 -13.73 7.87
N HIS A 359 -1.96 -14.91 7.35
CA HIS A 359 -1.07 -15.72 6.55
C HIS A 359 -1.73 -16.09 5.23
N ILE A 360 -0.95 -16.36 4.18
CA ILE A 360 -1.47 -16.65 2.85
C ILE A 360 -2.40 -17.88 2.82
N ASP A 361 -2.17 -18.82 3.74
CA ASP A 361 -2.97 -20.04 3.90
C ASP A 361 -4.07 -19.91 4.96
N ASP A 362 -4.21 -18.75 5.61
CA ASP A 362 -5.26 -18.52 6.59
C ASP A 362 -6.60 -18.22 5.90
N LEU A 363 -7.64 -18.90 6.37
CA LEU A 363 -9.01 -18.77 5.88
C LEU A 363 -9.92 -18.39 7.04
N TYR A 364 -10.74 -17.37 6.83
CA TYR A 364 -11.68 -16.86 7.82
C TYR A 364 -13.10 -17.32 7.53
N ASP A 365 -13.74 -17.91 8.54
CA ASP A 365 -15.16 -18.20 8.58
C ASP A 365 -15.88 -17.05 9.29
N PRO A 366 -16.56 -16.15 8.56
CA PRO A 366 -17.25 -15.00 9.14
C PRO A 366 -18.43 -15.39 10.05
N TYR A 367 -18.81 -16.66 10.05
CA TYR A 367 -20.03 -17.14 10.67
C TYR A 367 -19.76 -17.89 11.98
N ARG A 368 -18.63 -18.59 12.03
CA ARG A 368 -18.07 -19.13 13.27
C ARG A 368 -17.14 -18.14 13.96
N ASN A 369 -16.73 -17.09 13.25
CA ASN A 369 -15.73 -16.15 13.70
C ASN A 369 -14.40 -16.86 14.06
N GLN A 370 -13.98 -17.75 13.17
CA GLN A 370 -12.83 -18.63 13.34
C GLN A 370 -11.89 -18.52 12.15
N ILE A 371 -10.61 -18.72 12.42
CA ILE A 371 -9.57 -18.79 11.40
C ILE A 371 -9.03 -20.21 11.36
N TYR A 372 -9.02 -20.77 10.16
CA TYR A 372 -8.46 -22.07 9.85
C TYR A 372 -7.17 -21.87 9.07
N HIS A 373 -6.21 -22.76 9.30
CA HIS A 373 -4.97 -22.77 8.54
C HIS A 373 -5.06 -23.91 7.52
N LYS A 374 -5.16 -23.57 6.23
CA LYS A 374 -5.45 -24.48 5.10
C LYS A 374 -6.90 -24.95 5.00
N GLN A 375 -7.27 -25.38 3.79
CA GLN A 375 -8.63 -25.80 3.44
C GLN A 375 -9.03 -27.17 4.01
N THR A 376 -8.07 -28.02 4.37
CA THR A 376 -8.32 -29.41 4.80
C THR A 376 -9.15 -29.54 6.07
N ASP A 377 -9.18 -28.48 6.88
CA ASP A 377 -9.87 -28.46 8.17
C ASP A 377 -11.30 -27.90 8.06
N ILE A 378 -11.77 -27.66 6.84
CA ILE A 378 -13.05 -27.00 6.54
C ILE A 378 -13.98 -27.96 5.81
N ASP A 379 -15.18 -28.15 6.36
CA ASP A 379 -16.27 -28.79 5.63
C ASP A 379 -16.92 -27.78 4.67
N SER A 380 -16.47 -27.80 3.41
CA SER A 380 -16.95 -26.89 2.36
C SER A 380 -18.45 -27.06 2.03
N SER A 381 -19.10 -28.13 2.49
CA SER A 381 -20.54 -28.31 2.31
C SER A 381 -21.37 -27.54 3.34
N THR A 382 -20.80 -27.24 4.51
CA THR A 382 -21.51 -26.56 5.61
C THR A 382 -20.86 -25.26 6.08
N GLN A 383 -19.68 -24.94 5.57
CA GLN A 383 -18.91 -23.74 5.89
C GLN A 383 -18.62 -22.93 4.63
N LEU A 384 -18.51 -21.62 4.82
CA LEU A 384 -18.09 -20.68 3.79
C LEU A 384 -16.99 -19.82 4.35
N THR A 385 -15.81 -19.94 3.74
CA THR A 385 -14.61 -19.22 4.15
C THR A 385 -14.13 -18.29 3.05
N VAL A 386 -13.38 -17.26 3.46
CA VAL A 386 -12.67 -16.33 2.59
C VAL A 386 -11.22 -16.21 3.06
N PRO A 387 -10.26 -15.85 2.19
CA PRO A 387 -8.90 -15.58 2.63
C PRO A 387 -8.84 -14.54 3.75
N PHE A 388 -8.04 -14.82 4.77
CA PHE A 388 -7.91 -13.95 5.93
C PHE A 388 -6.70 -13.01 5.77
N LEU A 389 -6.98 -11.73 5.53
CA LEU A 389 -5.99 -10.68 5.36
C LEU A 389 -6.41 -9.45 6.17
N LEU A 390 -5.56 -9.02 7.09
CA LEU A 390 -5.73 -7.76 7.82
C LEU A 390 -4.90 -6.66 7.16
N THR A 391 -5.55 -5.53 6.89
CA THR A 391 -4.93 -4.26 6.46
C THR A 391 -4.42 -3.48 7.66
N GLN A 392 -3.69 -2.40 7.39
CA GLN A 392 -3.14 -1.50 8.41
C GLN A 392 -4.23 -0.56 8.96
N SER A 393 -5.29 -1.10 9.57
CA SER A 393 -6.43 -0.30 10.03
C SER A 393 -6.35 0.10 11.50
N GLY A 394 -6.71 1.37 11.80
CA GLY A 394 -6.75 1.94 13.15
C GLY A 394 -7.60 1.10 14.11
N VAL A 395 -8.62 0.45 13.55
CA VAL A 395 -9.42 -0.57 14.20
C VAL A 395 -9.47 -1.78 13.27
N LYS A 396 -8.40 -2.58 13.24
CA LYS A 396 -8.45 -3.92 12.62
C LYS A 396 -9.68 -4.64 13.17
N PRO A 397 -10.55 -5.21 12.32
CA PRO A 397 -11.63 -6.04 12.84
C PRO A 397 -10.95 -7.26 13.50
N LEU A 398 -10.81 -7.22 14.83
CA LEU A 398 -10.43 -8.39 15.62
C LEU A 398 -11.62 -9.34 15.54
N THR A 399 -11.65 -10.09 14.46
CA THR A 399 -12.69 -11.06 14.19
C THR A 399 -12.51 -12.20 15.15
N ALA A 400 -11.49 -13.03 14.97
CA ALA A 400 -11.31 -14.24 15.76
C ALA A 400 -10.51 -14.02 17.05
N VAL A 401 -10.89 -14.74 18.11
CA VAL A 401 -10.11 -14.82 19.37
C VAL A 401 -8.69 -15.32 19.11
N SER A 402 -8.51 -16.24 18.17
CA SER A 402 -7.19 -16.77 17.79
C SER A 402 -6.23 -15.69 17.28
N MET A 403 -6.72 -14.60 16.65
CA MET A 403 -5.85 -13.48 16.31
C MET A 403 -5.42 -12.70 17.53
N SER A 404 -6.35 -12.41 18.44
CA SER A 404 -6.05 -11.73 19.70
C SER A 404 -5.00 -12.51 20.49
N GLU A 405 -5.11 -13.83 20.55
CA GLU A 405 -4.11 -14.71 21.15
C GLU A 405 -2.75 -14.56 20.47
N ARG A 406 -2.66 -14.60 19.13
CA ARG A 406 -1.39 -14.38 18.38
C ARG A 406 -0.72 -13.05 18.76
N TYR A 407 -1.47 -11.95 18.83
CA TYR A 407 -0.93 -10.65 19.22
C TYR A 407 -0.42 -10.65 20.67
N VAL A 408 -1.21 -11.20 21.59
CA VAL A 408 -0.88 -11.24 23.02
C VAL A 408 0.32 -12.13 23.30
N ASP A 409 0.40 -13.30 22.65
CA ASP A 409 1.50 -14.24 22.84
C ASP A 409 2.80 -13.70 22.26
N TYR A 410 2.74 -13.06 21.09
CA TYR A 410 3.91 -12.38 20.54
C TYR A 410 4.44 -11.29 21.48
N TYR A 411 3.55 -10.43 22.02
CA TYR A 411 3.93 -9.43 23.01
C TYR A 411 4.55 -10.04 24.28
N ARG A 412 3.94 -11.11 24.83
CA ARG A 412 4.47 -11.83 26.01
C ARG A 412 5.87 -12.38 25.76
N ASP A 413 6.15 -12.85 24.55
CA ASP A 413 7.48 -13.36 24.20
C ASP A 413 8.50 -12.25 23.98
N LEU A 414 8.12 -11.15 23.32
CA LEU A 414 8.97 -9.96 23.24
C LEU A 414 9.33 -9.42 24.62
N LYS A 415 8.40 -9.42 25.58
CA LYS A 415 8.66 -8.99 26.95
C LYS A 415 9.76 -9.80 27.65
N LYS A 416 9.98 -11.06 27.26
CA LYS A 416 11.05 -11.92 27.81
C LYS A 416 12.41 -11.68 27.14
N CYS A 417 12.45 -10.95 26.02
CA CYS A 417 13.65 -10.67 25.26
C CYS A 417 14.47 -9.54 25.89
N GLN A 418 15.79 -9.58 25.73
CA GLN A 418 16.70 -8.51 26.14
C GLN A 418 16.82 -7.43 25.06
N LYS A 419 16.79 -7.82 23.78
CA LYS A 419 16.81 -6.90 22.63
C LYS A 419 15.69 -7.25 21.66
N ILE A 420 15.15 -6.23 21.00
CA ILE A 420 14.10 -6.36 19.99
C ILE A 420 14.56 -5.66 18.72
N ALA A 421 14.66 -6.41 17.62
CA ALA A 421 14.97 -5.86 16.30
C ALA A 421 13.70 -5.72 15.46
N ILE A 422 13.58 -4.62 14.73
CA ILE A 422 12.44 -4.29 13.88
C ILE A 422 13.01 -3.92 12.51
N ILE A 423 12.65 -4.69 11.48
CA ILE A 423 13.24 -4.57 10.14
C ILE A 423 12.14 -4.32 9.12
N GLY A 424 12.29 -3.28 8.29
CA GLY A 424 11.42 -3.05 7.15
C GLY A 424 9.97 -2.66 7.50
N TYR A 425 9.74 -2.11 8.71
CA TYR A 425 8.42 -1.70 9.18
C TYR A 425 8.34 -0.18 9.39
N GLY A 426 7.32 0.45 8.80
CA GLY A 426 7.20 1.91 8.69
C GLY A 426 6.47 2.63 9.84
N PHE A 427 5.83 1.88 10.75
CA PHE A 427 4.98 2.41 11.83
C PHE A 427 3.92 3.41 11.34
N ASN A 428 3.00 2.95 10.50
CA ASN A 428 1.89 3.78 10.01
C ASN A 428 0.91 4.06 11.15
N GLY A 429 0.36 5.29 11.21
CA GLY A 429 -0.50 5.75 12.31
C GLY A 429 -1.74 4.87 12.53
N ASP A 430 -2.20 4.22 11.47
CA ASP A 430 -3.36 3.33 11.49
C ASP A 430 -3.04 1.91 11.95
N ASP A 431 -1.78 1.44 12.07
CA ASP A 431 -1.53 0.08 12.60
C ASP A 431 -1.52 0.04 14.14
N GLY A 432 -2.66 0.41 14.75
CA GLY A 432 -2.78 0.58 16.20
C GLY A 432 -2.47 -0.69 17.01
N HIS A 433 -2.67 -1.87 16.43
CA HIS A 433 -2.45 -3.15 17.11
C HIS A 433 -0.96 -3.47 17.23
N ILE A 434 -0.22 -3.41 16.11
CA ILE A 434 1.22 -3.68 16.11
C ILE A 434 1.96 -2.53 16.79
N ASN A 435 1.60 -1.27 16.50
CA ASN A 435 2.20 -0.11 17.15
C ASN A 435 1.94 -0.14 18.66
N GLY A 436 0.76 -0.58 19.10
CA GLY A 436 0.41 -0.72 20.51
C GLY A 436 1.32 -1.70 21.26
N ILE A 437 1.71 -2.81 20.62
CA ILE A 437 2.67 -3.77 21.19
C ILE A 437 4.01 -3.09 21.44
N PHE A 438 4.58 -2.43 20.42
CA PHE A 438 5.90 -1.81 20.53
C PHE A 438 5.89 -0.60 21.47
N ARG A 439 4.85 0.24 21.42
CA ARG A 439 4.66 1.34 22.37
C ARG A 439 4.64 0.85 23.80
N ARG A 440 3.88 -0.21 24.08
CA ARG A 440 3.81 -0.80 25.42
C ARG A 440 5.16 -1.33 25.89
N LEU A 441 5.87 -2.04 25.01
CA LEU A 441 7.20 -2.59 25.32
C LEU A 441 8.19 -1.46 25.67
N ALA A 442 8.18 -0.36 24.92
CA ALA A 442 9.06 0.79 25.16
C ALA A 442 8.66 1.58 26.43
N ASP A 443 7.39 1.98 26.54
CA ASP A 443 6.97 2.92 27.59
C ASP A 443 6.71 2.23 28.95
N GLU A 444 6.00 1.09 28.94
CA GLU A 444 5.61 0.38 30.17
C GLU A 444 6.65 -0.66 30.59
N ASP A 445 7.15 -1.47 29.67
CA ASP A 445 8.10 -2.56 29.99
C ASP A 445 9.57 -2.16 29.90
N ASN A 446 9.85 -0.90 29.52
CA ASN A 446 11.18 -0.31 29.44
C ASN A 446 12.17 -1.12 28.57
N LYS A 447 11.68 -1.62 27.43
CA LYS A 447 12.46 -2.37 26.45
C LYS A 447 13.10 -1.45 25.42
N GLN A 448 14.36 -1.74 25.08
CA GLN A 448 15.02 -1.10 23.95
C GLN A 448 14.57 -1.73 22.63
N LEU A 449 14.12 -0.88 21.71
CA LEU A 449 13.70 -1.21 20.36
C LEU A 449 14.79 -0.75 19.37
N HIS A 450 15.30 -1.68 18.57
CA HIS A 450 16.26 -1.41 17.51
C HIS A 450 15.54 -1.43 16.16
N LEU A 451 15.33 -0.27 15.57
CA LEU A 451 14.68 -0.13 14.26
C LEU A 451 15.72 0.02 13.16
N PHE A 452 15.67 -0.87 12.17
CA PHE A 452 16.49 -0.81 10.97
C PHE A 452 15.69 -0.11 9.86
N HIS A 453 15.94 1.19 9.69
CA HIS A 453 15.29 2.06 8.72
C HIS A 453 16.03 2.01 7.38
N TYR A 454 15.33 1.63 6.33
CA TYR A 454 15.90 1.49 4.99
C TYR A 454 16.16 2.84 4.34
N GLY A 455 17.36 3.04 3.81
CA GLY A 455 17.72 4.20 2.99
C GLY A 455 18.58 5.23 3.71
N HIS A 456 18.72 6.37 3.04
CA HIS A 456 19.48 7.52 3.54
C HIS A 456 18.54 8.47 4.27
N ASN A 457 19.04 9.24 5.25
CA ASN A 457 18.30 10.36 5.84
C ASN A 457 18.55 11.61 4.98
N PRO A 458 17.77 11.86 3.91
CA PRO A 458 18.16 12.80 2.87
C PRO A 458 18.06 14.25 3.37
N ASP A 459 17.20 14.47 4.37
CA ASP A 459 16.81 15.81 4.84
C ASP A 459 17.44 16.19 6.18
N GLY A 460 18.31 15.33 6.74
CA GLY A 460 18.83 15.52 8.11
C GLY A 460 17.75 15.46 9.19
N SER A 461 16.59 14.87 8.87
CA SER A 461 15.46 14.74 9.78
C SER A 461 15.85 13.97 11.05
N ASP A 462 15.31 14.38 12.20
CA ASP A 462 15.46 13.64 13.45
C ASP A 462 14.59 12.38 13.39
N LEU A 463 15.13 11.32 12.77
CA LEU A 463 14.45 10.04 12.62
C LEU A 463 13.99 9.44 13.96
N PRO A 464 14.80 9.46 15.04
CA PRO A 464 14.31 9.10 16.38
C PRO A 464 13.06 9.88 16.80
N ALA A 465 13.02 11.20 16.63
CA ALA A 465 11.83 12.00 16.94
C ALA A 465 10.63 11.64 16.06
N LEU A 466 10.83 11.48 14.76
CA LEU A 466 9.79 11.08 13.81
C LEU A 466 9.16 9.74 14.19
N TYR A 467 9.98 8.72 14.46
CA TYR A 467 9.47 7.41 14.83
C TYR A 467 8.86 7.38 16.22
N ALA A 468 9.38 8.16 17.17
CA ALA A 468 8.76 8.33 18.47
C ALA A 468 7.37 8.96 18.35
N GLU A 469 7.19 9.93 17.45
CA GLU A 469 5.88 10.53 17.16
C GLU A 469 4.92 9.50 16.53
N LYS A 470 5.38 8.78 15.49
CA LYS A 470 4.60 7.70 14.84
C LYS A 470 4.10 6.64 15.83
N LEU A 471 4.98 6.22 16.75
CA LEU A 471 4.66 5.26 17.80
C LEU A 471 3.95 5.88 19.02
N ARG A 472 3.87 7.21 19.09
CA ARG A 472 3.36 7.96 20.25
C ARG A 472 4.07 7.58 21.55
N LEU A 473 5.41 7.50 21.49
CA LEU A 473 6.28 7.16 22.62
C LEU A 473 6.48 8.35 23.56
N THR A 474 6.45 8.05 24.86
CA THR A 474 6.90 8.98 25.89
C THR A 474 8.40 8.79 26.20
N LYS A 475 8.91 7.57 26.15
CA LYS A 475 10.33 7.24 26.40
C LYS A 475 11.12 7.07 25.10
N LYS A 476 11.50 8.20 24.49
CA LYS A 476 12.22 8.21 23.20
C LYS A 476 13.59 7.54 23.27
N GLU A 477 14.22 7.54 24.45
CA GLU A 477 15.51 6.90 24.72
C GLU A 477 15.50 5.38 24.54
N ASN A 478 14.31 4.76 24.55
CA ASN A 478 14.14 3.34 24.31
C ASN A 478 14.10 2.99 22.82
N LEU A 479 14.17 3.97 21.92
CA LEU A 479 14.17 3.78 20.48
C LEU A 479 15.57 4.07 19.91
N ILE A 480 16.17 3.07 19.26
CA ILE A 480 17.47 3.19 18.60
C ILE A 480 17.26 2.95 17.11
N ILE A 481 17.59 3.95 16.28
CA ILE A 481 17.47 3.89 14.83
C ILE A 481 18.82 3.53 14.21
N HIS A 482 18.83 2.51 13.35
CA HIS A 482 19.95 2.11 12.51
C HIS A 482 19.59 2.38 11.06
N LEU A 483 20.39 3.19 10.36
CA LEU A 483 20.26 3.37 8.92
C LEU A 483 20.84 2.15 8.22
N ILE A 484 19.99 1.44 7.47
CA ILE A 484 20.38 0.24 6.74
C ILE A 484 20.26 0.48 5.24
N ASP A 485 21.28 0.05 4.49
CA ASP A 485 21.31 0.14 3.04
C ASP A 485 20.66 -1.08 2.35
N ASP A 486 20.70 -1.04 1.02
CA ASP A 486 20.16 -2.06 0.12
C ASP A 486 20.88 -3.41 0.20
N ILE A 487 22.13 -3.41 0.68
CA ILE A 487 22.93 -4.61 0.91
C ILE A 487 22.92 -5.06 2.38
N ARG A 488 21.97 -4.55 3.18
CA ARG A 488 21.71 -4.93 4.58
C ARG A 488 22.85 -4.57 5.54
N GLN A 489 23.56 -3.48 5.25
CA GLN A 489 24.66 -2.97 6.07
C GLN A 489 24.29 -1.67 6.79
N VAL A 490 24.86 -1.51 7.98
CA VAL A 490 24.83 -0.31 8.80
C VAL A 490 26.27 0.17 8.96
N GLN A 491 26.58 1.33 8.39
CA GLN A 491 27.93 1.90 8.40
C GLN A 491 29.01 0.92 7.88
N GLY A 492 28.70 0.19 6.80
CA GLY A 492 29.63 -0.75 6.16
C GLY A 492 29.79 -2.11 6.87
N LYS A 493 28.98 -2.40 7.90
CA LYS A 493 28.93 -3.71 8.57
C LYS A 493 27.57 -4.34 8.42
N ASN A 494 27.50 -5.67 8.32
CA ASN A 494 26.21 -6.36 8.26
C ASN A 494 25.39 -6.03 9.53
N TRP A 495 24.09 -5.80 9.37
CA TRP A 495 23.21 -5.41 10.48
C TRP A 495 23.22 -6.39 11.66
N THR A 496 23.44 -7.68 11.39
CA THR A 496 23.56 -8.72 12.43
C THR A 496 24.80 -8.56 13.31
N GLU A 497 25.84 -7.86 12.85
CA GLU A 497 27.03 -7.55 13.64
C GLU A 497 26.82 -6.34 14.54
N VAL A 498 26.00 -5.38 14.09
CA VAL A 498 25.67 -4.14 14.81
C VAL A 498 24.63 -4.38 15.90
N PHE A 499 23.70 -5.32 15.67
CA PHE A 499 22.70 -5.75 16.64
C PHE A 499 23.29 -6.62 17.77
#